data_AF-A0A370CI14-F1
#
_entry.id   AF-A0A370CI14-F1
#
_cell.length_a   1.000
_cell.length_b   1.000
_cell.length_c   1.000
_cell.angle_alpha   90.00
_cell.angle_beta   90.00
_cell.angle_gamma   90.00
#
_symmetry.space_group_name_H-M   'P 1'
#
loop_
_entity.id
_entity.type
_entity.pdbx_description
1 polymer ?
#
loop_
_entity_poly.entity_id
_entity_poly.type
_entity_poly.pdbx_seq_one_letter_code
_entity_poly.pdbx_strand_id
1 'polypeptide(L)'
;MQFKIIRKIIFILFISAASLSLLSACAPNPLKTTEPKTAGEFLVHASQEAEKKLKLTELEFYFPPGGYYYRDCMRYKVNKTLCQKLYLAMVDYAKTTDQFKRLTVNDLTDRSIYKKTEEAYERARFNGV
;
A
#
# COMPACT_ATOMS: atom_id res chain seq x y z
N MET A 1 -27.61 -8.37 65.43
CA MET A 1 -27.62 -7.47 64.26
C MET A 1 -26.69 -8.04 63.18
N GLN A 2 -27.23 -8.91 62.32
CA GLN A 2 -26.51 -9.74 61.34
C GLN A 2 -26.94 -9.40 59.91
N PHE A 3 -26.98 -8.11 59.54
CA PHE A 3 -27.57 -7.67 58.26
C PHE A 3 -26.83 -6.51 57.57
N LYS A 4 -25.50 -6.40 57.73
CA LYS A 4 -24.72 -5.33 57.08
C LYS A 4 -23.45 -5.74 56.32
N ILE A 5 -23.11 -7.03 56.28
CA ILE A 5 -21.80 -7.48 55.77
C ILE A 5 -21.89 -8.17 54.38
N ILE A 6 -23.09 -8.45 53.86
CA ILE A 6 -23.23 -9.23 52.62
C ILE A 6 -23.28 -8.35 51.36
N ARG A 7 -23.46 -7.02 51.50
CA ARG A 7 -23.65 -6.12 50.35
C ARG A 7 -22.37 -5.58 49.70
N LYS A 8 -21.19 -5.87 50.24
CA LYS A 8 -19.90 -5.36 49.70
C LYS A 8 -19.09 -6.41 48.93
N ILE A 9 -19.54 -7.66 48.86
CA ILE A 9 -18.79 -8.75 48.22
C ILE A 9 -19.26 -9.02 46.78
N ILE A 10 -20.36 -8.40 46.34
CA ILE A 10 -20.89 -8.52 44.98
C ILE A 10 -20.61 -7.23 44.20
N PHE A 11 -19.36 -6.80 44.17
CA PHE A 11 -18.92 -5.73 43.25
C PHE A 11 -17.47 -5.90 42.81
N ILE A 12 -16.96 -7.13 42.88
CA ILE A 12 -15.62 -7.49 42.44
C ILE A 12 -15.75 -8.78 41.61
N LEU A 13 -16.49 -8.70 40.51
CA LEU A 13 -16.64 -9.83 39.58
C LEU A 13 -16.96 -9.34 38.17
N PHE A 14 -16.29 -8.28 37.73
CA PHE A 14 -16.34 -7.80 36.34
C PHE A 14 -15.05 -7.06 35.95
N ILE A 15 -13.89 -7.70 36.09
CA ILE A 15 -12.66 -7.16 35.50
C ILE A 15 -12.08 -8.20 34.53
N SER A 16 -12.07 -7.78 33.27
CA SER A 16 -11.22 -8.21 32.16
C SER A 16 -11.38 -9.64 31.64
N ALA A 17 -12.49 -9.90 30.97
CA ALA A 17 -12.47 -10.77 29.80
C ALA A 17 -12.08 -9.92 28.56
N ALA A 18 -11.26 -10.52 27.69
CA ALA A 18 -11.00 -10.13 26.30
C ALA A 18 -10.03 -8.95 26.04
N SER A 19 -8.76 -9.13 26.41
CA SER A 19 -7.69 -8.75 25.48
C SER A 19 -7.46 -9.90 24.49
N LEU A 20 -8.44 -10.14 23.60
CA LEU A 20 -8.11 -10.81 22.34
C LEU A 20 -7.21 -9.83 21.61
N SER A 21 -5.91 -10.09 21.73
CA SER A 21 -4.90 -9.51 20.87
C SER A 21 -5.39 -9.74 19.45
N LEU A 22 -5.87 -8.67 18.80
CA LEU A 22 -6.03 -8.62 17.36
C LEU A 22 -4.63 -8.80 16.79
N LEU A 23 -4.17 -10.05 16.73
CA LEU A 23 -3.23 -10.49 15.72
C LEU A 23 -3.98 -10.29 14.41
N SER A 24 -4.06 -9.05 13.94
CA SER A 24 -4.18 -8.81 12.53
C SER A 24 -2.96 -9.54 11.98
N ALA A 25 -3.17 -10.74 11.46
CA ALA A 25 -2.15 -11.41 10.70
C ALA A 25 -1.72 -10.38 9.67
N CYS A 26 -0.51 -9.82 9.83
CA CYS A 26 0.03 -8.86 8.88
C CYS A 26 0.05 -9.60 7.56
N ALA A 27 -0.94 -9.31 6.69
CA ALA A 27 -0.98 -9.90 5.38
C ALA A 27 0.36 -9.54 4.73
N PRO A 28 1.11 -10.53 4.21
CA PRO A 28 2.41 -10.24 3.63
C PRO A 28 2.21 -9.26 2.47
N ASN A 29 3.10 -8.26 2.37
CA ASN A 29 3.07 -7.31 1.27
C ASN A 29 3.09 -8.09 -0.06
N PRO A 30 2.05 -7.93 -0.91
CA PRO A 30 1.93 -8.72 -2.13
C PRO A 30 3.07 -8.46 -3.13
N LEU A 31 3.72 -7.29 -3.08
CA LEU A 31 4.92 -7.00 -3.87
C LEU A 31 6.16 -7.78 -3.39
N LYS A 32 6.21 -8.17 -2.11
CA LYS A 32 7.32 -8.94 -1.54
C LYS A 32 7.23 -10.41 -1.89
N THR A 33 6.02 -10.95 -1.96
CA THR A 33 5.76 -12.38 -2.22
C THR A 33 5.61 -12.70 -3.70
N THR A 34 5.46 -11.68 -4.54
CA THR A 34 5.39 -11.83 -6.00
C THR A 34 6.79 -11.87 -6.61
N GLU A 35 6.95 -12.60 -7.71
CA GLU A 35 8.18 -12.62 -8.50
C GLU A 35 8.52 -11.19 -9.02
N PRO A 36 9.81 -10.76 -9.00
CA PRO A 36 10.17 -9.38 -9.28
C PRO A 36 9.72 -8.85 -10.64
N LYS A 37 9.77 -9.67 -11.71
CA LYS A 37 9.30 -9.25 -13.04
C LYS A 37 7.79 -8.96 -13.00
N THR A 38 6.97 -9.88 -12.50
CA THR A 38 5.52 -9.66 -12.37
C THR A 38 5.19 -8.45 -11.48
N ALA A 39 5.89 -8.28 -10.36
CA ALA A 39 5.70 -7.11 -9.50
C ALA A 39 6.10 -5.81 -10.19
N GLY A 40 7.18 -5.81 -10.97
CA GLY A 40 7.64 -4.67 -11.75
C GLY A 40 6.65 -4.25 -12.83
N GLU A 41 6.14 -5.21 -13.62
CA GLU A 41 5.12 -4.98 -14.65
C GLU A 41 3.83 -4.41 -14.05
N PHE A 42 3.35 -5.01 -12.95
CA PHE A 42 2.19 -4.49 -12.22
C PHE A 42 2.39 -3.04 -11.75
N LEU A 43 3.56 -2.73 -11.18
CA LEU A 43 3.86 -1.38 -10.69
C LEU A 43 3.90 -0.36 -11.84
N VAL A 44 4.37 -0.74 -13.02
CA VAL A 44 4.36 0.12 -14.22
C VAL A 44 2.93 0.42 -14.64
N HIS A 45 2.08 -0.59 -14.81
CA HIS A 45 0.68 -0.40 -15.16
C HIS A 45 -0.08 0.43 -14.11
N ALA A 46 0.15 0.15 -12.83
CA ALA A 46 -0.43 0.92 -11.74
C ALA A 46 -0.01 2.40 -11.82
N SER A 47 1.26 2.69 -12.14
CA SER A 47 1.75 4.07 -12.32
C SER A 47 1.15 4.73 -13.55
N GLN A 48 1.05 4.04 -14.68
CA GLN A 48 0.44 4.56 -15.91
C GLN A 48 -1.04 4.94 -15.69
N GLU A 49 -1.81 4.04 -15.09
CA GLU A 49 -3.22 4.28 -14.78
C GLU A 49 -3.40 5.38 -13.73
N ALA A 50 -2.51 5.46 -12.73
CA ALA A 50 -2.50 6.55 -11.77
C ALA A 50 -2.18 7.91 -12.43
N GLU A 51 -1.18 7.96 -13.31
CA GLU A 51 -0.80 9.16 -14.05
C GLU A 51 -1.96 9.65 -14.94
N LYS A 52 -2.63 8.74 -15.64
CA LYS A 52 -3.82 9.01 -16.45
C LYS A 52 -4.98 9.53 -15.59
N LYS A 53 -5.29 8.87 -14.48
CA LYS A 53 -6.35 9.29 -13.55
C LYS A 53 -6.11 10.69 -12.97
N LEU A 54 -4.85 11.05 -12.75
CA LEU A 54 -4.43 12.34 -12.23
C LEU A 54 -4.18 13.39 -13.33
N LYS A 55 -4.42 13.05 -14.60
CA LYS A 55 -4.17 13.91 -15.76
C LYS A 55 -2.73 14.41 -15.85
N LEU A 56 -1.77 13.64 -15.33
CA LEU A 56 -0.35 13.95 -15.46
C LEU A 56 0.15 13.75 -16.91
N THR A 57 -0.65 13.06 -17.72
CA THR A 57 -0.45 12.89 -19.16
C THR A 57 -0.64 14.19 -19.96
N GLU A 58 -1.30 15.19 -19.38
CA GLU A 58 -1.55 16.50 -20.01
C GLU A 58 -0.40 17.49 -19.74
N LEU A 59 0.62 17.07 -18.98
CA LEU A 59 1.81 17.88 -18.70
C LEU A 59 2.77 17.85 -19.89
N GLU A 60 3.45 18.98 -20.14
CA GLU A 60 4.34 19.22 -21.28
C GLU A 60 5.46 18.17 -21.45
N PHE A 61 5.86 17.51 -20.35
CA PHE A 61 6.93 16.51 -20.32
C PHE A 61 6.44 15.06 -20.19
N TYR A 62 5.16 14.79 -20.47
CA TYR A 62 4.67 13.42 -20.51
C TYR A 62 5.26 12.64 -21.68
N PHE A 63 5.77 11.44 -21.40
CA PHE A 63 6.27 10.52 -22.42
C PHE A 63 5.45 9.22 -22.37
N PRO A 64 4.64 8.90 -23.40
CA PRO A 64 3.90 7.65 -23.47
C PRO A 64 4.82 6.40 -23.37
N PRO A 65 4.37 5.30 -22.75
CA PRO A 65 3.06 5.08 -22.13
C PRO A 65 2.91 5.63 -20.70
N GLY A 66 3.90 6.36 -20.18
CA GLY A 66 3.93 6.84 -18.80
C GLY A 66 4.70 5.91 -17.86
N GLY A 67 4.41 5.99 -16.56
CA GLY A 67 5.08 5.17 -15.54
C GLY A 67 6.34 5.82 -14.98
N TYR A 68 6.49 7.13 -15.10
CA TYR A 68 7.67 7.86 -14.61
C TYR A 68 7.49 8.28 -13.15
N TYR A 69 6.27 8.67 -12.79
CA TYR A 69 6.02 9.36 -11.54
C TYR A 69 6.20 8.46 -10.33
N TYR A 70 5.89 7.16 -10.41
CA TYR A 70 6.10 6.26 -9.27
C TYR A 70 7.58 6.13 -8.91
N ARG A 71 8.43 5.87 -9.90
CA ARG A 71 9.90 5.85 -9.73
C ARG A 71 10.40 7.18 -9.17
N ASP A 72 9.97 8.29 -9.76
CA ASP A 72 10.48 9.61 -9.36
C ASP A 72 10.01 10.00 -7.95
N CYS A 73 8.81 9.59 -7.56
CA CYS A 73 8.36 9.65 -6.18
C CYS A 73 9.20 8.78 -5.24
N MET A 74 9.49 7.53 -5.63
CA MET A 74 10.38 6.64 -4.86
C MET A 74 11.83 7.14 -4.82
N ARG A 75 12.25 8.05 -5.71
CA ARG A 75 13.55 8.72 -5.69
C ARG A 75 13.50 10.14 -5.11
N TYR A 76 12.36 10.55 -4.53
CA TYR A 76 12.14 11.89 -3.95
C TYR A 76 12.35 13.07 -4.93
N LYS A 77 12.12 12.85 -6.22
CA LYS A 77 12.23 13.88 -7.27
C LYS A 77 10.93 14.64 -7.52
N VAL A 78 9.84 14.21 -6.89
CA VAL A 78 8.49 14.77 -7.05
C VAL A 78 7.98 15.25 -5.69
N ASN A 79 7.13 16.28 -5.69
CA ASN A 79 6.56 16.82 -4.45
C ASN A 79 5.74 15.74 -3.70
N LYS A 80 5.77 15.79 -2.37
CA LYS A 80 5.12 14.79 -1.49
C LYS A 80 3.61 14.69 -1.70
N THR A 81 2.92 15.82 -1.89
CA THR A 81 1.47 15.86 -2.12
C THR A 81 1.07 15.14 -3.40
N LEU A 82 1.82 15.34 -4.48
CA LEU A 82 1.59 14.66 -5.75
C LEU A 82 1.89 13.17 -5.63
N CYS A 83 3.00 12.81 -4.97
CA CYS A 83 3.31 11.40 -4.71
C CYS A 83 2.22 10.70 -3.90
N GLN A 84 1.69 11.35 -2.86
CA GLN A 84 0.60 10.77 -2.08
C GLN A 84 -0.65 10.52 -2.95
N LYS A 85 -1.02 11.47 -3.81
CA LYS A 85 -2.13 11.28 -4.76
C LYS A 85 -1.86 10.14 -5.73
N LEU A 86 -0.64 10.04 -6.26
CA LEU A 86 -0.22 8.97 -7.16
C LEU A 86 -0.33 7.60 -6.47
N TYR A 87 0.23 7.45 -5.28
CA TYR A 87 0.18 6.18 -4.53
C TYR A 87 -1.24 5.73 -4.22
N LEU A 88 -2.12 6.67 -3.86
CA LEU A 88 -3.54 6.38 -3.65
C LEU A 88 -4.22 5.89 -4.94
N ALA A 89 -3.91 6.51 -6.08
CA ALA A 89 -4.43 6.08 -7.37
C ALA A 89 -3.87 4.72 -7.82
N MET A 90 -2.60 4.41 -7.54
CA MET A 90 -2.02 3.09 -7.78
C MET A 90 -2.67 2.00 -6.93
N VAL A 91 -2.94 2.28 -5.65
CA VAL A 91 -3.68 1.37 -4.76
C VAL A 91 -5.12 1.17 -5.25
N ASP A 92 -5.73 2.19 -5.83
CA ASP A 92 -7.06 2.07 -6.44
C ASP A 92 -7.05 1.14 -7.66
N TYR A 93 -6.05 1.27 -8.55
CA TYR A 93 -5.84 0.34 -9.65
C TYR A 93 -5.59 -1.09 -9.13
N ALA A 94 -4.82 -1.26 -8.07
CA ALA A 94 -4.48 -2.56 -7.49
C ALA A 94 -5.73 -3.39 -7.14
N LYS A 95 -6.81 -2.74 -6.70
CA LYS A 95 -8.11 -3.38 -6.37
C LYS A 95 -8.77 -4.06 -7.56
N THR A 96 -8.40 -3.71 -8.79
CA THR A 96 -8.91 -4.35 -10.00
C THR A 96 -8.19 -5.66 -10.32
N THR A 97 -7.13 -6.00 -9.58
CA THR A 97 -6.29 -7.18 -9.80
C THR A 97 -6.37 -8.13 -8.61
N ASP A 98 -6.67 -9.41 -8.84
CA ASP A 98 -6.84 -10.35 -7.72
C ASP A 98 -5.58 -10.55 -6.87
N GLN A 99 -4.41 -10.48 -7.52
CA GLN A 99 -3.11 -10.67 -6.88
C GLN A 99 -2.73 -9.49 -5.96
N PHE A 100 -3.06 -8.26 -6.34
CA PHE A 100 -2.64 -7.06 -5.61
C PHE A 100 -3.80 -6.30 -4.96
N LYS A 101 -5.03 -6.83 -4.95
CA LYS A 101 -6.21 -6.13 -4.37
C LYS A 101 -6.09 -5.70 -2.91
N ARG A 102 -5.16 -6.29 -2.16
CA ARG A 102 -4.88 -5.95 -0.75
C ARG A 102 -3.69 -5.00 -0.58
N LEU A 103 -3.07 -4.55 -1.67
CA LEU A 103 -1.93 -3.64 -1.63
C LEU A 103 -2.32 -2.33 -0.96
N THR A 104 -1.49 -1.89 -0.01
CA THR A 104 -1.66 -0.60 0.69
C THR A 104 -0.63 0.43 0.22
N VAL A 105 -0.80 1.70 0.60
CA VAL A 105 0.23 2.73 0.36
C VAL A 105 1.51 2.40 1.13
N ASN A 106 1.42 1.83 2.33
CA ASN A 106 2.60 1.41 3.10
C ASN A 106 3.37 0.31 2.36
N ASP A 107 2.65 -0.63 1.75
CA ASP A 107 3.26 -1.69 0.94
C ASP A 107 3.99 -1.13 -0.28
N LEU A 108 3.33 -0.20 -0.97
CA LEU A 108 3.83 0.46 -2.17
C LEU A 108 5.06 1.33 -1.88
N THR A 109 5.10 1.97 -0.71
CA THR A 109 6.16 2.91 -0.33
C THR A 109 7.28 2.28 0.48
N ASP A 110 7.23 0.97 0.73
CA ASP A 110 8.34 0.23 1.35
C ASP A 110 9.58 0.28 0.45
N ARG A 111 10.58 1.03 0.91
CA ARG A 111 11.83 1.28 0.20
C ARG A 111 12.65 0.01 -0.01
N SER A 112 12.59 -0.93 0.93
CA SER A 112 13.31 -2.19 0.84
C SER A 112 12.74 -3.08 -0.27
N ILE A 113 11.42 -3.01 -0.47
CA ILE A 113 10.71 -3.75 -1.51
C ILE A 113 10.92 -3.09 -2.86
N TYR A 114 10.78 -1.76 -2.94
CA TYR A 114 11.07 -1.03 -4.17
C TYR A 114 12.49 -1.29 -4.68
N LYS A 115 13.50 -1.26 -3.80
CA LYS A 115 14.89 -1.56 -4.20
C LYS A 115 15.04 -2.95 -4.83
N LYS A 116 14.22 -3.93 -4.43
CA LYS A 116 14.23 -5.28 -5.00
C LYS A 116 13.51 -5.38 -6.34
N THR A 117 12.52 -4.51 -6.59
CA THR A 117 11.72 -4.50 -7.82
C THR A 117 12.14 -3.41 -8.81
N GLU A 118 13.02 -2.48 -8.44
CA GLU A 118 13.39 -1.31 -9.23
C GLU A 118 13.93 -1.66 -10.62
N GLU A 119 14.80 -2.66 -10.71
CA GLU A 119 15.36 -3.09 -11.99
C GLU A 119 14.29 -3.70 -12.92
N ALA A 120 13.40 -4.53 -12.35
CA ALA A 120 12.28 -5.11 -13.09
C ALA A 120 11.28 -4.02 -13.54
N TYR A 121 11.00 -3.04 -12.69
CA TYR A 121 10.19 -1.88 -13.00
C TYR A 121 10.76 -1.07 -14.16
N GLU A 122 12.05 -0.72 -14.11
CA GLU A 122 12.70 0.09 -15.15
C GLU A 122 12.74 -0.67 -16.49
N ARG A 123 13.01 -1.97 -16.47
CA ARG A 123 12.91 -2.82 -17.67
C ARG A 123 11.51 -2.86 -18.25
N ALA A 124 10.50 -3.12 -17.42
CA ALA A 124 9.11 -3.13 -17.84
C ALA A 124 8.73 -1.78 -18.48
N ARG A 125 9.00 -0.67 -17.79
CA ARG A 125 8.72 0.68 -18.31
C ARG A 125 9.43 0.96 -19.63
N PHE A 126 10.70 0.57 -19.77
CA PHE A 126 11.46 0.75 -21.00
C PHE A 126 10.90 -0.08 -22.16
N ASN A 127 10.43 -1.30 -21.87
CA ASN A 127 9.81 -2.18 -22.86
C ASN A 127 8.38 -1.78 -23.23
N GLY A 128 7.80 -0.79 -22.53
CA GLY A 128 6.47 -0.26 -22.83
C GLY A 128 5.34 -1.25 -22.57
N VAL A 129 5.48 -2.10 -21.53
CA VAL A 129 4.37 -2.95 -21.06
C VAL A 129 3.17 -2.10 -20.68
#